data_AF-A0A4Y2DFP3-F1
#
_entry.id   AF-A0A4Y2DFP3-F1
#
_cell.length_a   1.000
_cell.length_b   1.000
_cell.length_c   1.000
_cell.angle_alpha   90.00
_cell.angle_beta   90.00
_cell.angle_gamma   90.00
#
_symmetry.space_group_name_H-M   'P 1'
#
loop_
_entity.id
_entity.type
_entity.pdbx_description
1 polymer ?
#
loop_
_entity_poly.entity_id
_entity_poly.type
_entity_poly.pdbx_seq_one_letter_code
_entity_poly.pdbx_strand_id
1 'polypeptide(L)'
;MGKKKGASGEGEETPTDSPLDKYANELQRLIDRTDPDEFADDLGTDIWKWFTDLETFSSAAVKAGLAYGKTLRNRLVKEHLEELIPIFLKFTAKIRDRDANIFDLQTTLAGTDDALLRAKVWSLEKENASLRAKLDLGNDIAASLRDLIPKIE
;
A
#
# COMPACT_ATOMS: atom_id res chain seq x y z
N MET A 1 29.36 66.72 45.46
CA MET A 1 28.37 66.11 46.38
C MET A 1 27.17 65.72 45.52
N GLY A 2 26.55 64.54 45.55
CA GLY A 2 26.75 63.33 46.33
C GLY A 2 26.19 62.13 45.55
N LYS A 3 26.72 60.94 45.86
CA LYS A 3 26.33 59.64 45.31
C LYS A 3 24.94 59.20 45.79
N LYS A 4 24.23 58.41 44.96
CA LYS A 4 23.51 57.22 45.43
C LYS A 4 23.69 56.06 44.44
N LYS A 5 23.95 54.90 45.03
CA LYS A 5 24.27 53.58 44.47
C LYS A 5 23.01 52.73 44.26
N GLY A 6 23.13 51.71 43.40
CA GLY A 6 22.40 50.44 43.43
C GLY A 6 21.32 50.33 42.33
N ALA A 7 21.21 49.27 41.54
CA ALA A 7 21.61 47.88 41.76
C ALA A 7 21.97 47.19 40.42
N SER A 8 22.93 46.25 40.49
CA SER A 8 23.08 45.18 39.51
C SER A 8 21.84 44.29 39.52
N GLY A 9 21.32 44.00 38.33
CA GLY A 9 20.50 42.83 38.07
C GLY A 9 20.98 42.29 36.74
N GLU A 10 21.66 41.15 36.77
CA GLU A 10 21.98 40.35 35.60
C GLU A 10 20.67 40.11 34.85
N GLY A 11 20.52 40.77 33.70
CA GLY A 11 19.51 40.39 32.74
C GLY A 11 19.93 39.04 32.23
N GLU A 12 19.34 37.99 32.78
CA GLU A 12 19.29 36.68 32.16
C GLU A 12 18.81 36.92 30.71
N GLU A 13 19.74 36.84 29.76
CA GLU A 13 19.41 36.78 28.35
C GLU A 13 18.59 35.50 28.19
N THR A 14 17.27 35.60 28.36
CA THR A 14 16.36 34.60 27.83
C THR A 14 16.74 34.46 26.36
N PRO A 15 17.15 33.27 25.89
CA PRO A 15 17.38 33.08 24.48
C PRO A 15 16.03 33.34 23.84
N THR A 16 15.90 34.48 23.16
CA THR A 16 14.77 34.73 22.30
C THR A 16 14.95 33.74 21.15
N ASP A 17 14.41 32.53 21.31
CA ASP A 17 14.28 31.58 20.22
C ASP A 17 13.66 32.35 19.07
N SER A 18 14.46 32.56 18.02
CA SER A 18 13.96 33.22 16.82
C SER A 18 12.83 32.35 16.30
N PRO A 19 11.67 32.91 15.90
CA PRO A 19 10.61 32.14 15.26
C PRO A 19 11.07 31.30 14.06
N LEU A 20 12.23 31.65 13.47
CA LEU A 20 12.88 30.92 12.38
C LEU A 20 13.58 29.63 12.85
N ASP A 21 14.13 29.59 14.07
CA ASP A 21 14.82 28.41 14.60
C ASP A 21 13.85 27.23 14.79
N LYS A 22 12.55 27.53 14.95
CA LYS A 22 11.48 26.54 15.06
C LYS A 22 11.43 25.57 13.87
N TYR A 23 11.78 26.03 12.67
CA TYR A 23 11.69 25.23 11.44
C TYR A 23 13.06 24.89 10.86
N ALA A 24 14.13 25.12 11.62
CA ALA A 24 15.48 24.82 11.19
C ALA A 24 15.63 23.32 10.88
N ASN A 25 16.21 23.02 9.71
CA ASN A 25 16.53 21.68 9.23
C ASN A 25 15.33 20.72 9.09
N GLU A 26 14.09 21.22 9.02
CA GLU A 26 12.92 20.34 8.96
C GLU A 26 12.87 19.51 7.67
N LEU A 27 13.36 20.04 6.55
CA LEU A 27 13.47 19.30 5.29
C LEU A 27 14.50 18.17 5.38
N GLN A 28 15.67 18.40 5.97
CA GLN A 28 16.64 17.34 6.27
C GLN A 28 16.03 16.26 7.19
N ARG A 29 15.30 16.65 8.24
CA ARG A 29 14.62 15.68 9.12
C ARG A 29 13.53 14.89 8.40
N LEU A 30 12.89 15.44 7.37
CA LEU A 30 11.95 14.69 6.54
C LEU A 30 12.69 13.66 5.68
N ILE A 31 13.82 14.05 5.07
CA ILE A 31 14.68 13.13 4.31
C ILE A 31 15.15 11.97 5.19
N ASP A 32 15.68 12.27 6.39
CA ASP A 32 16.25 11.27 7.30
C ASP A 32 15.20 10.27 7.82
N ARG A 33 13.93 10.68 7.89
CA ARG A 33 12.80 9.83 8.30
C ARG A 33 12.17 9.07 7.13
N THR A 34 12.43 9.47 5.90
CA THR A 34 11.84 8.82 4.73
C THR A 34 12.62 7.54 4.47
N ASP A 35 11.99 6.39 4.69
CA ASP A 35 12.50 5.09 4.27
C ASP A 35 11.98 4.77 2.86
N PRO A 36 12.84 4.71 1.83
CA PRO A 36 12.44 4.37 0.47
C PRO A 36 11.76 3.00 0.35
N ASP A 37 12.06 2.06 1.25
CA ASP A 37 11.56 0.68 1.19
C ASP A 37 10.09 0.56 1.67
N GLU A 38 9.55 1.58 2.34
CA GLU A 38 8.13 1.62 2.73
C GLU A 38 7.19 1.87 1.53
N PHE A 39 7.74 2.28 0.39
CA PHE A 39 6.98 2.60 -0.80
C PHE A 39 6.98 1.43 -1.80
N ALA A 40 5.94 1.38 -2.63
CA ALA A 40 5.87 0.35 -3.67
C ALA A 40 6.90 0.61 -4.78
N ASP A 41 7.56 -0.45 -5.22
CA ASP A 41 8.52 -0.43 -6.33
C ASP A 41 9.63 0.62 -6.10
N ASP A 42 9.90 1.45 -7.10
CA ASP A 42 10.93 2.49 -7.09
C ASP A 42 10.38 3.88 -6.68
N LEU A 43 9.11 3.98 -6.28
CA LEU A 43 8.49 5.25 -5.88
C LEU A 43 9.17 5.89 -4.66
N GLY A 44 9.62 5.08 -3.70
CA GLY A 44 10.32 5.60 -2.52
C GLY A 44 11.65 6.24 -2.88
N THR A 45 12.38 5.64 -3.81
CA THR A 45 13.62 6.22 -4.35
C THR A 45 13.36 7.53 -5.08
N ASP A 46 12.30 7.60 -5.90
CA ASP A 46 11.91 8.83 -6.60
C ASP A 46 11.55 9.96 -5.63
N ILE A 47 10.77 9.67 -4.59
CA ILE A 47 10.36 10.64 -3.55
C ILE A 47 11.57 11.11 -2.73
N TRP A 48 12.40 10.17 -2.28
CA TRP A 48 13.61 10.48 -1.51
C TRP A 48 14.58 11.35 -2.30
N LYS A 49 14.78 11.02 -3.58
CA LYS A 49 15.59 11.82 -4.50
C LYS A 49 15.02 13.23 -4.64
N TRP A 50 13.71 13.36 -4.87
CA TRP A 50 13.05 14.66 -4.98
C TRP A 50 13.27 15.55 -3.75
N PHE A 51 13.11 14.99 -2.54
CA PHE A 51 13.37 15.74 -1.31
C PHE A 51 14.84 16.15 -1.19
N THR A 52 15.78 15.27 -1.56
CA THR A 52 17.23 15.56 -1.52
C THR A 52 17.63 16.66 -2.50
N ASP A 53 17.05 16.66 -3.70
CA ASP A 53 17.27 17.70 -4.71
C ASP A 53 16.68 19.04 -4.25
N LEU A 54 15.50 19.02 -3.61
CA LEU A 54 14.89 20.20 -3.00
C LEU A 54 15.74 20.76 -1.85
N GLU A 55 16.31 19.92 -0.99
CA GLU A 55 17.19 20.34 0.11
C GLU A 55 18.44 21.01 -0.44
N THR A 56 19.05 20.42 -1.48
CA THR A 56 20.22 21.00 -2.16
C THR A 56 19.90 22.38 -2.73
N PHE A 57 18.75 22.53 -3.40
CA PHE A 57 18.28 23.81 -3.93
C PHE A 57 18.01 24.83 -2.82
N SER A 58 17.29 24.43 -1.78
CA SER A 58 16.93 25.28 -0.65
C SER A 58 18.18 25.79 0.08
N SER A 59 19.09 24.88 0.42
CA SER A 59 20.38 25.19 1.04
C SER A 59 21.21 26.15 0.18
N ALA A 60 21.26 25.95 -1.14
CA ALA A 60 21.95 26.87 -2.05
C ALA A 60 21.29 28.26 -2.09
N ALA A 61 19.96 28.34 -2.12
CA ALA A 61 19.22 29.60 -2.13
C ALA A 61 19.43 30.39 -0.83
N VAL A 62 19.40 29.71 0.32
CA VAL A 62 19.68 30.30 1.63
C VAL A 62 21.12 30.83 1.68
N LYS A 63 22.10 30.02 1.25
CA LYS A 63 23.52 30.40 1.25
C LYS A 63 23.82 31.58 0.33
N ALA A 64 23.05 31.73 -0.76
CA ALA A 64 23.11 32.88 -1.66
C ALA A 64 22.34 34.12 -1.16
N GLY A 65 21.66 34.03 0.00
CA GLY A 65 20.88 35.12 0.57
C GLY A 65 19.67 35.51 -0.28
N LEU A 66 19.12 34.57 -1.07
CA LEU A 66 17.99 34.86 -1.94
C LEU A 66 16.72 35.05 -1.12
N ALA A 67 16.11 36.23 -1.26
CA ALA A 67 14.77 36.47 -0.73
C ALA A 67 13.72 35.71 -1.57
N TYR A 68 12.66 35.23 -0.90
CA TYR A 68 11.56 34.56 -1.57
C TYR A 68 10.70 35.54 -2.39
N GLY A 69 11.16 35.84 -3.60
CA GLY A 69 10.49 36.70 -4.59
C GLY A 69 10.07 35.94 -5.85
N LYS A 70 9.62 36.69 -6.88
CA LYS A 70 9.11 36.11 -8.14
C LYS A 70 10.09 35.14 -8.79
N THR A 71 11.38 35.48 -8.83
CA THR A 71 12.41 34.64 -9.45
C THR A 71 12.60 33.33 -8.70
N LEU A 72 12.84 33.37 -7.39
CA LEU A 72 13.06 32.16 -6.59
C LEU A 72 11.80 31.27 -6.57
N ARG A 73 10.61 31.87 -6.44
CA ARG A 73 9.33 31.15 -6.54
C ARG A 73 9.18 30.43 -7.87
N ASN A 74 9.44 31.13 -8.99
CA ASN A 74 9.28 30.52 -10.31
C ASN A 74 10.29 29.38 -10.53
N ARG A 75 11.51 29.52 -10.02
CA ARG A 75 12.51 28.43 -10.04
C ARG A 75 12.07 27.24 -9.19
N LEU A 76 11.63 27.46 -7.96
CA LEU A 76 11.09 26.39 -7.10
C LEU A 76 9.97 25.61 -7.79
N VAL A 77 9.05 26.32 -8.46
CA VAL A 77 7.96 25.67 -9.20
C VAL A 77 8.51 24.86 -10.38
N LYS A 78 9.34 25.47 -11.22
CA LYS A 78 9.83 24.87 -12.47
C LYS A 78 10.83 23.74 -12.28
N GLU A 79 11.72 23.88 -11.30
CA GLU A 79 12.83 22.98 -11.06
C GLU A 79 12.49 21.88 -10.04
N HIS A 80 11.43 22.03 -9.22
CA HIS A 80 11.11 21.04 -8.19
C HIS A 80 9.62 20.67 -8.13
N LEU A 81 8.70 21.63 -8.01
CA LEU A 81 7.27 21.26 -7.83
C LEU A 81 6.67 20.62 -9.09
N GLU A 82 7.09 21.02 -10.29
CA GLU A 82 6.66 20.36 -11.54
C GLU A 82 7.14 18.91 -11.63
N GLU A 83 8.27 18.56 -11.01
CA GLU A 83 8.81 17.19 -10.99
C GLU A 83 7.99 16.23 -10.12
N LEU A 84 7.15 16.73 -9.21
CA LEU A 84 6.20 15.88 -8.45
C LEU A 84 5.11 15.30 -9.35
N ILE A 85 4.75 15.98 -10.45
CA ILE A 85 3.67 15.53 -11.35
C ILE A 85 3.96 14.13 -11.91
N PRO A 86 5.12 13.85 -12.55
CA PRO A 86 5.42 12.50 -13.03
C PRO A 86 5.47 11.45 -11.91
N ILE A 87 5.92 11.80 -10.70
CA ILE A 87 5.89 10.89 -9.54
C ILE A 87 4.44 10.52 -9.17
N PHE A 88 3.54 11.50 -9.09
CA PHE A 88 2.12 11.25 -8.81
C PHE A 88 1.42 10.48 -9.92
N LEU A 89 1.76 10.74 -11.19
CA LEU A 89 1.23 9.97 -12.32
C LEU A 89 1.66 8.50 -12.25
N LYS A 90 2.93 8.25 -11.93
CA LYS A 90 3.47 6.90 -11.72
C LYS A 90 2.76 6.19 -10.56
N PHE A 91 2.59 6.87 -9.43
CA PHE A 91 1.84 6.34 -8.28
C PHE A 91 0.39 5.97 -8.66
N THR A 92 -0.29 6.86 -9.37
CA THR A 92 -1.69 6.64 -9.80
C THR A 92 -1.80 5.49 -10.79
N ALA A 93 -0.82 5.32 -11.69
CA ALA A 93 -0.76 4.19 -12.61
C ALA A 93 -0.63 2.86 -11.84
N LYS A 94 0.26 2.80 -10.84
CA LYS A 94 0.45 1.60 -10.00
C LYS A 94 -0.80 1.21 -9.21
N ILE A 95 -1.56 2.19 -8.70
CA ILE A 95 -2.86 1.92 -8.07
C ILE A 95 -3.81 1.26 -9.08
N ARG A 96 -3.91 1.83 -10.29
CA ARG A 96 -4.79 1.31 -11.33
C ARG A 96 -4.42 -0.12 -11.75
N ASP A 97 -3.14 -0.42 -11.87
CA ASP A 97 -2.66 -1.76 -12.20
C ASP A 97 -3.00 -2.76 -11.09
N ARG A 98 -2.87 -2.35 -9.81
CA ARG A 98 -3.30 -3.17 -8.67
C ARG A 98 -4.80 -3.41 -8.65
N ASP A 99 -5.61 -2.38 -8.92
CA ASP A 99 -7.06 -2.52 -8.98
C ASP A 99 -7.50 -3.48 -10.10
N ALA A 100 -6.85 -3.40 -11.27
CA ALA A 100 -7.08 -4.33 -12.37
C ALA A 100 -6.74 -5.78 -11.97
N ASN A 101 -5.57 -6.00 -11.35
CA ASN A 101 -5.19 -7.33 -10.88
C ASN A 101 -6.16 -7.89 -9.84
N ILE A 102 -6.64 -7.05 -8.91
CA ILE A 102 -7.65 -7.46 -7.92
C ILE A 102 -8.96 -7.87 -8.61
N PHE A 103 -9.42 -7.08 -9.58
CA PHE A 103 -10.62 -7.38 -10.35
C PHE A 103 -10.52 -8.71 -11.10
N ASP A 104 -9.38 -8.97 -11.75
CA ASP A 104 -9.14 -10.22 -12.48
C ASP A 104 -9.09 -11.43 -11.53
N LEU A 105 -8.45 -11.28 -10.38
CA LEU A 105 -8.42 -12.32 -9.34
C LEU A 105 -9.81 -12.62 -8.78
N GLN A 106 -10.61 -11.58 -8.50
CA GLN A 106 -11.99 -11.74 -8.04
C GLN A 106 -12.85 -12.48 -9.08
N THR A 107 -12.71 -12.10 -10.36
CA THR A 107 -13.42 -12.75 -11.47
C THR A 107 -13.02 -14.22 -11.61
N THR A 108 -11.72 -14.51 -11.50
CA THR A 108 -11.20 -15.87 -11.56
C THR A 108 -11.73 -16.73 -10.40
N LEU A 109 -11.70 -16.18 -9.18
CA LEU A 109 -12.18 -16.88 -7.99
C LEU A 109 -13.68 -17.22 -8.09
N ALA A 110 -14.50 -16.26 -8.53
CA ALA A 110 -15.93 -16.48 -8.75
C ALA A 110 -16.19 -17.59 -9.79
N GLY A 111 -15.39 -17.65 -10.85
CA GLY A 111 -15.47 -18.73 -11.84
C GLY A 111 -15.08 -20.11 -11.28
N THR A 112 -14.07 -20.16 -10.40
CA THR A 112 -13.65 -21.43 -9.78
C THR A 112 -14.69 -22.01 -8.83
N ASP A 113 -15.43 -21.18 -8.10
CA ASP A 113 -16.47 -21.65 -7.18
C ASP A 113 -17.61 -22.35 -7.93
N ASP A 114 -18.08 -21.77 -9.04
CA ASP A 114 -19.13 -22.40 -9.87
C ASP A 114 -18.63 -23.69 -10.53
N ALA A 115 -17.40 -23.69 -11.06
CA ALA A 115 -16.79 -24.90 -11.61
C ALA A 115 -16.67 -26.02 -10.58
N LEU A 116 -16.26 -25.69 -9.36
CA LEU A 116 -16.15 -26.64 -8.24
C LEU A 116 -17.53 -27.20 -7.85
N LEU A 117 -18.56 -26.35 -7.78
CA LEU A 117 -19.93 -26.79 -7.50
C LEU A 117 -20.44 -27.76 -8.58
N ARG A 118 -20.25 -27.44 -9.86
CA ARG A 118 -20.64 -28.34 -10.97
C ARG A 118 -19.90 -29.67 -10.91
N ALA A 119 -18.59 -29.65 -10.66
CA ALA A 119 -17.79 -30.87 -10.53
C ALA A 119 -18.26 -31.75 -9.36
N LYS A 120 -18.63 -31.12 -8.24
CA LYS A 120 -19.19 -31.81 -7.06
C LYS A 120 -20.54 -32.46 -7.38
N VAL A 121 -21.47 -31.73 -7.99
CA VAL A 121 -22.78 -32.25 -8.39
C VAL A 121 -22.62 -33.45 -9.33
N TRP A 122 -21.82 -33.30 -10.38
CA TRP A 122 -21.58 -34.38 -11.35
C TRP A 122 -21.01 -35.64 -10.69
N SER A 123 -20.05 -35.48 -9.77
CA SER A 123 -19.45 -36.60 -9.05
C SER A 123 -20.47 -37.33 -8.17
N LEU A 124 -21.31 -36.57 -7.45
CA LEU A 124 -22.38 -37.12 -6.62
C LEU A 124 -23.45 -37.84 -7.44
N GLU A 125 -23.85 -37.29 -8.59
CA GLU A 125 -24.81 -37.93 -9.49
C GLU A 125 -24.27 -39.27 -10.01
N LYS A 126 -23.00 -39.31 -10.41
CA LYS A 126 -22.32 -40.53 -10.87
C LYS A 126 -22.23 -41.58 -9.77
N GLU A 127 -21.87 -41.19 -8.55
CA GLU A 127 -21.82 -42.10 -7.40
C GLU A 127 -23.22 -42.64 -7.05
N ASN A 128 -24.23 -41.77 -7.01
CA ASN A 128 -25.62 -42.16 -6.73
C ASN A 128 -26.14 -43.16 -7.77
N ALA A 129 -25.88 -42.92 -9.06
CA ALA A 129 -26.23 -43.86 -10.13
C ALA A 129 -25.55 -45.22 -9.94
N SER A 130 -24.27 -45.24 -9.55
CA SER A 130 -23.54 -46.48 -9.27
C SER A 130 -24.12 -47.24 -8.06
N LEU A 131 -24.47 -46.52 -6.99
CA LEU A 131 -25.07 -47.11 -5.79
C LEU A 131 -26.46 -47.69 -6.08
N ARG A 132 -27.29 -46.98 -6.86
CA ARG A 132 -28.59 -47.50 -7.32
C ARG A 132 -28.45 -48.78 -8.11
N ALA A 133 -27.55 -48.82 -9.09
CA ALA A 133 -27.30 -50.04 -9.87
C ALA A 133 -26.85 -51.22 -9.00
N LYS A 134 -26.03 -50.97 -7.97
CA LYS A 134 -25.63 -52.00 -7.00
C LYS A 134 -26.80 -52.49 -6.14
N LEU A 135 -27.68 -51.59 -5.72
CA LEU A 135 -28.90 -51.95 -4.97
C LEU A 135 -29.85 -52.78 -5.82
N ASP A 136 -30.07 -52.39 -7.07
CA ASP A 136 -30.92 -53.12 -8.01
C ASP A 136 -30.39 -54.55 -8.23
N LEU A 137 -29.09 -54.70 -8.50
CA LEU A 137 -28.46 -56.02 -8.61
C LEU A 137 -28.59 -56.84 -7.31
N GLY A 138 -28.40 -56.21 -6.15
CA GLY A 138 -28.57 -56.87 -4.86
C GLY A 138 -30.01 -57.37 -4.65
N ASN A 139 -31.00 -56.58 -5.06
CA ASN A 139 -32.41 -56.96 -5.02
C ASN A 139 -32.71 -58.13 -5.98
N ASP A 140 -32.16 -58.11 -7.20
CA ASP A 140 -32.32 -59.19 -8.18
C ASP A 140 -31.72 -60.52 -7.69
N ILE A 141 -30.54 -60.47 -7.05
CA ILE A 141 -29.92 -61.64 -6.43
C ILE A 141 -30.78 -62.16 -5.28
N ALA A 142 -31.26 -61.27 -4.41
CA ALA A 142 -32.09 -61.65 -3.27
C ALA A 142 -33.42 -62.29 -3.72
N ALA A 143 -34.05 -61.75 -4.78
CA ALA A 143 -35.24 -62.33 -5.40
C ALA A 143 -34.94 -63.72 -5.99
N SER A 144 -33.85 -63.85 -6.75
CA SER A 144 -33.43 -65.12 -7.34
C SER A 144 -33.16 -66.18 -6.27
N LEU A 145 -32.50 -65.82 -5.17
CA LEU A 145 -32.27 -66.71 -4.02
C LEU A 145 -33.58 -67.14 -3.37
N ARG A 146 -34.51 -66.21 -3.16
CA ARG A 146 -35.84 -66.52 -2.60
C ARG A 146 -36.61 -67.52 -3.47
N ASP A 147 -36.44 -67.46 -4.79
CA ASP A 147 -37.07 -68.38 -5.74
C ASP A 147 -36.34 -69.74 -5.84
N LEU A 148 -35.04 -69.78 -5.52
CA LEU A 148 -34.21 -70.99 -5.60
C LEU A 148 -34.26 -71.83 -4.32
N ILE A 149 -34.22 -71.20 -3.15
CA ILE A 149 -34.17 -71.87 -1.83
C ILE A 149 -35.27 -72.94 -1.68
N PRO A 150 -36.55 -72.67 -1.99
CA PRO A 150 -37.63 -73.65 -1.84
C PRO A 150 -37.55 -74.85 -2.81
N LYS A 151 -36.63 -74.83 -3.77
CA LYS A 151 -36.44 -75.90 -4.76
C LYS A 151 -35.29 -76.84 -4.40
N ILE A 152 -34.54 -76.51 -3.35
CA ILE A 152 -33.35 -77.25 -2.89
C ILE A 152 -33.63 -77.97 -1.56
N GLU A 153 -34.66 -77.54 -0.82
CA GLU A 153 -35.29 -78.28 0.29
C GLU A 153 -36.40 -79.21 -0.22
#